data_AF-A0A5K1AAF8-F1
#
_entry.id   AF-A0A5K1AAF8-F1
#
_cell.length_a   1.000
_cell.length_b   1.000
_cell.length_c   1.000
_cell.angle_alpha   90.00
_cell.angle_beta   90.00
_cell.angle_gamma   90.00
#
_symmetry.space_group_name_H-M   'P 1'
#
loop_
_entity.id
_entity.type
_entity.pdbx_description
1 polymer ?
#
loop_
_entity_poly.entity_id
_entity_poly.type
_entity_poly.pdbx_seq_one_letter_code
_entity_poly.pdbx_strand_id
1 'polypeptide(L)' 'VLCKSYPVEFASYLHYCHSLTFDQRPDYGFLKRLFRELFTRE' A
#
# COMPACT_ATOMS: atom_id res chain seq x y z
N VAL A 1 -6.17 14.22 -7.01
CA VAL A 1 -6.05 12.85 -6.45
C VAL A 1 -4.78 12.24 -7.01
N LEU A 2 -3.77 11.99 -6.16
CA LEU A 2 -2.43 11.55 -6.57
C LEU A 2 -2.43 10.20 -7.31
N CYS A 3 -3.34 9.28 -6.92
CA CYS A 3 -3.40 7.92 -7.45
C CYS A 3 -4.51 7.70 -8.50
N LYS A 4 -5.05 8.75 -9.15
CA LYS A 4 -6.27 8.64 -9.97
C LYS A 4 -6.11 7.76 -11.24
N SER A 5 -4.89 7.63 -11.74
CA SER A 5 -4.55 6.88 -12.96
C SER A 5 -3.61 5.71 -12.70
N TYR A 6 -3.52 5.27 -11.44
CA TYR A 6 -2.67 4.17 -11.01
C TYR A 6 -3.52 3.09 -10.32
N PRO A 7 -3.02 1.85 -10.23
CA PRO A 7 -3.68 0.80 -9.46
C PRO A 7 -4.02 1.24 -8.04
N VAL A 8 -5.16 0.76 -7.52
CA VAL A 8 -5.70 1.17 -6.22
C VAL A 8 -4.74 0.86 -5.07
N GLU A 9 -3.91 -0.16 -5.25
CA GLU A 9 -2.85 -0.62 -4.35
C GLU A 9 -1.87 0.51 -3.99
N PHE A 10 -1.57 1.44 -4.90
CA PHE A 10 -0.74 2.60 -4.60
C PHE A 10 -1.43 3.56 -3.61
N ALA A 11 -2.73 3.78 -3.78
CA ALA A 11 -3.51 4.58 -2.83
C ALA A 11 -3.61 3.88 -1.47
N SER A 12 -3.82 2.56 -1.46
CA SER A 12 -3.86 1.74 -0.25
C SER A 12 -2.54 1.77 0.52
N TYR A 13 -1.40 1.70 -0.17
CA TYR A 13 -0.08 1.82 0.43
C TYR A 13 0.10 3.19 1.12
N LEU A 14 -0.20 4.28 0.43
CA LEU A 14 -0.05 5.63 0.98
C LEU A 14 -1.00 5.85 2.16
N HIS A 15 -2.24 5.37 2.06
CA HIS A 15 -3.21 5.44 3.15
C HIS A 15 -2.71 4.66 4.38
N TYR A 16 -2.16 3.46 4.17
CA TYR A 16 -1.55 2.68 5.25
C TYR A 16 -0.43 3.46 5.93
N CYS A 17 0.52 4.00 5.16
CA CYS A 17 1.63 4.78 5.72
C CYS A 17 1.15 6.02 6.50
N HIS A 18 0.10 6.70 6.02
CA HIS A 18 -0.51 7.83 6.73
C HIS A 18 -1.26 7.43 8.01
N SER A 19 -1.71 6.18 8.12
CA SER A 19 -2.44 5.67 9.28
C SER A 19 -1.55 5.18 10.42
N LEU A 20 -0.24 5.02 10.17
CA LEU A 20 0.71 4.56 11.16
C LEU A 20 0.89 5.58 12.28
N THR A 21 0.83 5.14 13.53
CA THR A 21 1.28 5.94 14.67
C THR A 21 2.81 5.94 14.78
N PHE A 22 3.35 6.88 15.55
CA PHE A 22 4.80 7.06 15.71
C PHE A 22 5.54 5.79 16.18
N ASP A 23 4.91 5.03 17.07
CA ASP A 23 5.42 3.83 17.72
C ASP A 23 4.95 2.53 17.05
N GLN A 24 4.00 2.62 16.11
CA GLN A 24 3.47 1.46 15.43
C GLN A 24 4.50 0.85 14.49
N ARG A 25 4.79 -0.44 14.70
CA ARG A 25 5.61 -1.20 13.78
C ARG A 25 4.83 -1.46 12.48
N PRO A 26 5.34 -1.06 11.30
CA PRO A 26 4.68 -1.35 10.04
C PRO A 26 4.62 -2.85 9.75
N ASP A 27 3.50 -3.30 9.17
CA ASP A 27 3.33 -4.63 8.62
C ASP A 27 3.91 -4.68 7.20
N TYR A 28 5.22 -4.91 7.14
CA TYR A 28 5.92 -5.09 5.87
C TYR A 28 5.47 -6.34 5.09
N GLY A 29 4.84 -7.32 5.75
CA GLY A 29 4.30 -8.51 5.10
C GLY A 29 3.12 -8.14 4.21
N PHE A 30 2.17 -7.39 4.78
CA PHE A 30 1.02 -6.84 4.07
C PHE A 30 1.46 -5.97 2.88
N LEU A 31 2.38 -5.01 3.09
CA LEU A 31 2.82 -4.09 2.03
C LEU A 31 3.50 -4.83 0.87
N LYS A 32 4.33 -5.84 1.16
CA LYS A 32 4.93 -6.69 0.11
C LYS A 32 3.89 -7.51 -0.63
N ARG A 33 2.90 -8.05 0.08
CA ARG A 33 1.83 -8.84 -0.52
C ARG A 33 0.98 -8.00 -1.47
N LEU A 34 0.66 -6.77 -1.09
CA LEU A 34 -0.12 -5.81 -1.90
C LEU A 34 0.48 -5.64 -3.31
N PHE A 35 1.78 -5.38 -3.41
CA PHE A 35 2.44 -5.22 -4.72
C PHE A 35 2.67 -6.54 -5.46
N ARG A 36 2.85 -7.66 -4.74
CA ARG A 36 2.95 -8.99 -5.38
C ARG A 36 1.63 -9.40 -6.03
N GLU A 37 0.51 -9.15 -5.34
CA GLU A 37 -0.83 -9.42 -5.88
C GLU A 37 -1.11 -8.52 -7.08
N LEU A 38 -0.74 -7.24 -7.03
CA LEU A 38 -0.81 -6.36 -8.19
C LEU A 38 -0.02 -6.91 -9.38
N PHE A 39 1.25 -7.27 -9.18
CA PHE A 39 2.11 -7.82 -10.23
C PHE A 39 1.61 -9.16 -10.80
N THR A 40 0.83 -9.93 -10.04
CA THR A 40 0.28 -11.20 -10.53
C THR A 40 -1.01 -11.00 -11.33
N ARG A 41 -1.68 -9.85 -11.16
CA ARG A 41 -2.96 -9.53 -11.80
C ARG A 41 -2.80 -8.78 -13.13
N GLU A 42 -1.66 -8.09 -13.31
CA GLU A 42 -1.27 -7.41 -14.56
C GLU A 42 -0.25 -8.23 -15.35
#